data_AF-D2GZW8-F1
#
_entry.id   AF-D2GZW8-F1
#
_cell.length_a   1.000
_cell.length_b   1.000
_cell.length_c   1.000
_cell.angle_alpha   90.00
_cell.angle_beta   90.00
_cell.angle_gamma   90.00
#
_symmetry.space_group_name_H-M   'P 1'
#
loop_
_entity.id
_entity.type
_entity.pdbx_description
1 polymer ?
#
loop_
_entity_poly.entity_id
_entity_poly.type
_entity_poly.pdbx_seq_one_letter_code
_entity_poly.pdbx_strand_id
1 'polypeptide(L)'
;GSGLGVIKELNVNPCPTQPCKLHKGQSYSVNVTFTSNIPSQSSKAVVHGILLGVPIPFPIPEADGCKSGINCPIQKDKTYSYLNKLPVKNEYPSVSDLVVQ
;
A
#
# COMPACT_ATOMS: atom_id res chain seq x y z
N GLY A 1 -9.44 7.39 -3.17
CA GLY A 1 -8.71 7.12 -4.43
C GLY A 1 -8.13 8.41 -4.96
N SER A 2 -7.08 8.36 -5.78
CA SER A 2 -6.54 9.55 -6.47
C SER A 2 -7.40 9.90 -7.68
N GLY A 3 -7.51 11.18 -8.05
CA GLY A 3 -8.15 11.56 -9.33
C GLY A 3 -7.38 11.07 -10.56
N LEU A 4 -6.12 10.67 -10.38
CA LEU A 4 -5.18 10.30 -11.44
C LEU A 4 -5.13 8.79 -11.71
N GLY A 5 -5.90 7.97 -10.97
CA GLY A 5 -6.00 6.53 -11.18
C GLY A 5 -7.01 5.88 -10.26
N VAL A 6 -7.55 4.74 -10.68
CA VAL A 6 -8.63 4.03 -9.99
C VAL A 6 -8.13 2.70 -9.45
N ILE A 7 -8.27 2.48 -8.15
CA ILE A 7 -7.97 1.18 -7.53
C ILE A 7 -9.06 0.19 -7.95
N LYS A 8 -8.64 -0.98 -8.44
CA LYS A 8 -9.50 -2.10 -8.80
C LYS A 8 -9.55 -3.14 -7.70
N GLU A 9 -8.41 -3.41 -7.07
CA GLU A 9 -8.29 -4.42 -6.03
C GLU A 9 -7.18 -4.05 -5.06
N LEU A 10 -7.40 -4.37 -3.78
CA LEU A 10 -6.40 -4.29 -2.72
C LEU A 10 -6.38 -5.62 -2.00
N ASN A 11 -5.24 -6.31 -2.04
CA ASN A 11 -5.02 -7.57 -1.36
C ASN A 11 -3.86 -7.43 -0.38
N VAL A 12 -4.09 -7.86 0.86
CA VAL A 12 -3.08 -7.93 1.92
C VAL A 12 -2.98 -9.38 2.37
N ASN A 13 -1.78 -9.93 2.41
CA ASN A 13 -1.55 -11.33 2.76
C ASN A 13 -0.42 -11.48 3.79
N PRO A 14 -0.61 -12.22 4.89
CA PRO A 14 -1.86 -12.87 5.30
C PRO A 14 -2.88 -11.87 5.89
N CYS A 15 -4.15 -11.96 5.49
CA CYS A 15 -5.25 -11.21 6.11
C CYS A 15 -6.54 -12.03 6.05
N PRO A 16 -6.75 -12.97 6.99
CA PRO A 16 -7.90 -13.88 6.95
C PRO A 16 -9.23 -13.19 7.29
N THR A 17 -9.18 -12.09 8.05
CA THR A 17 -10.36 -11.32 8.46
C THR A 17 -10.11 -9.84 8.25
N GLN A 18 -11.16 -9.10 7.86
CA GLN A 18 -11.14 -7.66 7.74
C GLN A 18 -11.83 -7.02 8.97
N PRO A 19 -11.31 -5.90 9.51
CA PRO A 19 -10.04 -5.26 9.17
C PRO A 19 -8.82 -6.13 9.51
N CYS A 20 -7.77 -6.04 8.67
CA CYS A 20 -6.57 -6.86 8.82
C CYS A 20 -5.89 -6.60 10.17
N LYS A 21 -5.77 -7.65 11.00
CA LYS A 21 -4.99 -7.60 12.23
C LYS A 21 -3.51 -7.81 11.90
N LEU A 22 -2.76 -6.73 11.96
CA LEU A 22 -1.32 -6.74 11.68
C LEU A 22 -0.54 -6.94 12.99
N HIS A 23 0.27 -8.00 13.05
CA HIS A 23 1.06 -8.34 14.22
C HIS A 23 2.48 -7.80 14.11
N LYS A 24 2.97 -7.25 15.23
CA LYS A 24 4.35 -6.76 15.33
C LYS A 24 5.37 -7.88 15.10
N GLY A 25 6.49 -7.54 14.50
CA GLY A 25 7.55 -8.45 14.09
C GLY A 25 7.24 -9.24 12.82
N GLN A 26 6.02 -9.14 12.27
CA GLN A 26 5.63 -9.84 11.04
C GLN A 26 5.70 -8.93 9.82
N SER A 27 5.80 -9.54 8.65
CA SER A 27 5.77 -8.85 7.36
C SER A 27 4.58 -9.35 6.54
N TYR A 28 3.85 -8.41 5.96
CA TYR A 28 2.67 -8.68 5.14
C TYR A 28 2.97 -8.29 3.69
N SER A 29 2.53 -9.10 2.73
CA SER A 29 2.55 -8.76 1.32
C SER A 29 1.33 -7.94 0.96
N VAL A 30 1.50 -6.91 0.14
CA VAL A 30 0.41 -6.08 -0.38
C VAL A 30 0.47 -6.11 -1.90
N ASN A 31 -0.68 -6.33 -2.51
CA ASN A 31 -0.91 -6.18 -3.94
C ASN A 31 -2.02 -5.13 -4.15
N VAL A 32 -1.69 -4.08 -4.89
CA VAL A 32 -2.67 -3.06 -5.30
C VAL A 32 -2.79 -3.10 -6.81
N THR A 33 -3.95 -3.53 -7.29
CA THR A 33 -4.29 -3.47 -8.71
C THR A 33 -5.00 -2.15 -8.97
N PHE A 34 -4.48 -1.34 -9.89
CA PHE A 34 -5.05 -0.03 -10.23
C PHE A 34 -4.94 0.25 -11.73
N THR A 35 -5.86 1.06 -12.25
CA THR A 35 -5.80 1.62 -13.60
C THR A 35 -5.30 3.06 -13.53
N SER A 36 -4.26 3.40 -14.28
CA SER A 36 -3.77 4.79 -14.34
C SER A 36 -4.62 5.61 -15.32
N ASN A 37 -5.01 6.83 -14.96
CA ASN A 37 -5.73 7.75 -15.86
C ASN A 37 -4.78 8.73 -16.57
N ILE A 38 -3.49 8.67 -16.27
CA ILE A 38 -2.43 9.54 -16.82
C ILE A 38 -1.19 8.73 -17.22
N PRO A 39 -0.40 9.21 -18.19
CA PRO A 39 0.96 8.70 -18.37
C PRO A 39 1.89 9.23 -17.27
N SER A 40 2.90 8.44 -16.88
CA SER A 40 3.95 8.88 -15.95
C SER A 40 5.27 8.14 -16.21
N GLN A 41 6.39 8.85 -16.15
CA GLN A 41 7.71 8.24 -16.33
C GLN A 41 8.19 7.45 -15.10
N SER A 42 7.66 7.78 -13.92
CA SER A 42 8.04 7.16 -12.66
C SER A 42 6.85 6.97 -11.73
N SER A 43 7.03 6.15 -10.69
CA SER A 43 6.03 5.91 -9.66
C SER A 43 6.72 5.84 -8.31
N LYS A 44 6.17 6.51 -7.30
CA LYS A 44 6.67 6.48 -5.93
C LYS A 44 5.56 6.07 -4.98
N ALA A 45 5.77 5.01 -4.23
CA ALA A 45 4.89 4.55 -3.18
C ALA A 45 5.21 5.23 -1.86
N VAL A 46 4.15 5.61 -1.14
CA VAL A 46 4.23 6.16 0.22
C VAL A 46 3.12 5.52 1.04
N VAL A 47 3.47 5.01 2.22
CA VAL A 47 2.52 4.35 3.13
C VAL A 47 2.49 5.12 4.43
N HIS A 48 1.29 5.34 4.95
CA HIS A 48 1.06 5.92 6.26
C HIS A 48 0.13 4.99 7.05
N GLY A 49 0.42 4.79 8.33
CA GLY A 49 -0.54 4.27 9.29
C GLY A 49 -1.30 5.43 9.93
N ILE A 50 -2.57 5.25 10.29
CA ILE A 50 -3.33 6.27 11.03
C ILE A 50 -3.40 5.83 12.49
N LEU A 51 -2.86 6.64 13.40
CA LEU A 51 -2.85 6.40 14.83
C LEU A 51 -3.60 7.54 15.52
N LEU A 52 -4.75 7.25 16.13
CA LEU A 52 -5.57 8.27 16.82
C LEU A 52 -5.86 9.49 15.94
N GLY A 53 -6.10 9.27 14.64
CA GLY A 53 -6.33 10.33 13.64
C GLY A 53 -5.06 10.98 13.07
N VAL A 54 -3.86 10.63 13.56
CA VAL A 54 -2.59 11.18 13.08
C VAL A 54 -1.94 10.24 12.06
N PRO A 55 -1.60 10.71 10.84
CA PRO A 55 -0.85 9.91 9.88
C PRO A 55 0.62 9.79 10.29
N ILE A 56 1.07 8.56 10.49
CA ILE A 56 2.44 8.19 10.83
C ILE A 56 3.09 7.52 9.61
N PRO A 57 4.26 8.00 9.13
CA PRO A 57 4.97 7.37 8.04
C PRO A 57 5.29 5.91 8.33
N PHE A 58 4.96 5.03 7.40
CA PHE A 58 5.29 3.61 7.46
C PHE A 58 6.37 3.31 6.42
N PRO A 59 7.64 3.14 6.81
CA PRO A 59 8.72 2.87 5.87
C PRO A 59 8.50 1.53 5.16
N ILE A 60 8.62 1.56 3.84
CA ILE A 60 8.56 0.38 2.96
C ILE A 60 9.95 0.09 2.37
N PRO A 61 10.28 -1.18 2.08
CA PRO A 61 11.62 -1.57 1.63
C PRO A 61 12.02 -0.97 0.28
N GLU A 62 11.06 -0.85 -0.64
CA GLU A 62 11.25 -0.25 -1.96
C GLU A 62 10.16 0.79 -2.18
N ALA A 63 10.55 2.03 -2.42
CA ALA A 63 9.60 3.13 -2.65
C ALA A 63 9.35 3.37 -4.14
N ASP A 64 10.22 2.89 -5.02
CA ASP A 64 10.03 2.99 -6.47
C ASP A 64 9.01 1.95 -6.93
N GLY A 65 7.83 2.45 -7.34
CA GLY A 65 6.76 1.63 -7.87
C GLY A 65 7.17 0.88 -9.15
N CYS A 66 8.06 1.48 -9.96
CA CYS A 66 8.58 0.86 -11.18
C CYS A 66 9.46 -0.36 -10.91
N LYS A 67 9.95 -0.51 -9.68
CA LYS A 67 10.70 -1.69 -9.20
C LYS A 67 9.84 -2.66 -8.40
N SER A 68 8.56 -2.33 -8.24
CA SER A 68 7.60 -3.02 -7.37
C SER A 68 6.40 -3.55 -8.17
N GLY A 69 6.67 -4.18 -9.32
CA GLY A 69 5.64 -4.81 -10.17
C GLY A 69 5.02 -3.92 -11.25
N ILE A 70 5.30 -2.61 -11.25
CA ILE A 70 4.81 -1.70 -12.30
C ILE A 70 5.85 -1.59 -13.41
N ASN A 71 5.48 -1.88 -14.66
CA ASN A 71 6.36 -1.62 -15.79
C ASN A 71 6.26 -0.15 -16.24
N CYS A 72 7.35 0.59 -16.06
CA CYS A 72 7.44 2.01 -16.44
C CYS A 72 8.05 2.17 -17.85
N PRO A 73 7.65 3.21 -18.62
CA PRO A 73 6.73 4.28 -18.22
C PRO A 73 5.27 3.81 -18.12
N ILE A 74 4.56 4.34 -17.13
CA ILE A 74 3.13 4.13 -16.93
C ILE A 74 2.38 4.78 -18.10
N GLN A 75 1.41 4.06 -18.62
CA GLN A 75 0.55 4.50 -19.72
C GLN A 75 -0.86 4.75 -19.21
N LYS A 76 -1.52 5.74 -19.81
CA LYS A 76 -2.91 6.05 -19.54
C LYS A 76 -3.81 4.86 -19.91
N ASP A 77 -4.85 4.67 -19.11
CA ASP A 77 -5.90 3.66 -19.21
C ASP A 77 -5.39 2.20 -19.13
N LYS A 78 -4.15 1.99 -18.70
CA LYS A 78 -3.59 0.65 -18.40
C LYS A 78 -3.71 0.29 -16.93
N THR A 79 -3.92 -1.00 -16.70
CA THR A 79 -3.98 -1.61 -15.37
C THR A 79 -2.64 -2.20 -14.98
N TYR A 80 -2.23 -1.95 -13.75
CA TYR A 80 -0.97 -2.39 -13.16
C TYR A 80 -1.22 -3.01 -11.79
N SER A 81 -0.32 -3.88 -11.36
CA SER A 81 -0.31 -4.44 -10.01
C SER A 81 0.97 -4.01 -9.30
N TYR A 82 0.82 -3.20 -8.28
CA TYR A 82 1.90 -2.81 -7.37
C TYR A 82 2.03 -3.86 -6.28
N LEU A 83 3.25 -4.38 -6.08
CA LEU A 83 3.56 -5.45 -5.15
C LEU A 83 4.63 -4.99 -4.17
N ASN A 84 4.36 -5.04 -2.86
CA ASN A 84 5.37 -4.71 -1.85
C ASN A 84 5.14 -5.45 -0.54
N LYS A 85 6.07 -5.30 0.39
CA LYS A 85 5.99 -5.82 1.76
C LYS A 85 5.82 -4.68 2.76
N LEU A 86 4.97 -4.92 3.75
CA LEU A 86 4.75 -4.07 4.92
C LEU A 86 5.31 -4.76 6.17
N PRO A 87 6.55 -4.46 6.57
CA PRO A 87 7.12 -4.96 7.81
C PRO A 87 6.56 -4.19 9.01
N VAL A 88 5.82 -4.87 9.88
CA VAL A 88 5.26 -4.29 11.11
C VAL A 88 6.32 -4.33 12.20
N LYS A 89 7.02 -3.22 12.41
CA LYS A 89 8.10 -3.16 13.41
C LYS A 89 7.55 -3.24 14.83
N ASN A 90 8.38 -3.76 15.74
CA ASN A 90 8.05 -3.86 17.16
C ASN A 90 7.89 -2.48 17.84
N GLU A 91 8.57 -1.47 17.32
CA GLU A 91 8.49 -0.08 17.79
C GLU A 91 7.13 0.58 17.51
N TYR A 92 6.31 0.01 16.62
CA TYR A 92 4.98 0.56 16.34
C TYR A 92 4.04 0.37 17.52
N PRO A 93 3.16 1.34 17.83
CA PRO A 93 2.22 1.22 18.93
C PRO A 93 1.18 0.14 18.64
N SER A 94 0.74 -0.56 19.69
CA SER A 94 -0.42 -1.46 19.58
C SER A 94 -1.68 -0.62 19.68
N VAL A 95 -2.56 -0.72 18.69
CA VAL A 95 -3.89 -0.12 18.74
C VAL A 95 -4.92 -1.22 18.72
N SER A 96 -5.73 -1.30 19.79
CA SER A 96 -6.66 -2.39 20.03
C SER A 96 -7.89 -2.34 19.14
N ASP A 97 -8.34 -1.15 18.73
CA ASP A 97 -9.47 -0.95 17.83
C ASP A 97 -9.41 0.50 17.32
N LEU A 98 -9.07 0.67 16.04
CA LEU A 98 -9.32 1.92 15.31
C LEU A 98 -10.34 1.57 14.24
N VAL A 99 -11.57 2.04 14.41
CA VAL A 99 -12.58 2.04 13.36
C VAL A 99 -12.04 2.90 12.23
N VAL A 100 -11.62 2.28 11.13
CA VAL A 100 -11.27 2.99 9.90
C VAL A 100 -12.58 3.17 9.13
N GLN A 101 -13.06 4.40 9.07
CA GLN A 101 -14.20 4.80 8.26
C GLN A 101 -13.75 5.23 6.86
#